data_AF-A0A6F9BU43-F1
#
_entry.id   AF-A0A6F9BU43-F1
#
_cell.length_a   1.000
_cell.length_b   1.000
_cell.length_c   1.000
_cell.angle_alpha   90.00
_cell.angle_beta   90.00
_cell.angle_gamma   90.00
#
_symmetry.space_group_name_H-M   'P 1'
#
loop_
_entity.id
_entity.type
_entity.pdbx_description
1 polymer ?
#
loop_
_entity_poly.entity_id
_entity_poly.type
_entity_poly.pdbx_seq_one_letter_code
_entity_poly.pdbx_strand_id
1 'polypeptide(L)'
;MPGADKETDLTERIEAFLADLKRGGSGTGPLRGRMTAAQPSETTVGNMVRRVLKIIREEYARSRGSSEETEQQESLHKLLTSGGLSEENFRQHFAPLKANVIEAINELLTELEGTTDNIAMQALEHIHSNEVIMTVGRSRTVEAFLKDAARKRKFHVIVAECAPFCQGHEMATGLSKAGIETTVIADAAIFAVMSRVNKVIIGTQTVLANGGLRAVNGTHTVALAAKHHSTPLIVCAPMFKLSPQFPNEEDTFHMFVSPHEVNVHCPVFDYVPPELITLFISNIGGNAPSYIYRLMSELYHPEDHKL
;
A
#
# COMPACT_ATOMS: atom_id res chain seq x y z
N MET A 1 25.23 -27.87 6.88
CA MET A 1 23.80 -27.91 6.51
C MET A 1 23.00 -27.33 7.67
N PRO A 2 22.55 -26.06 7.59
CA PRO A 2 21.82 -25.38 8.68
C PRO A 2 20.44 -24.87 8.21
N GLY A 3 19.65 -25.74 7.55
CA GLY A 3 18.38 -25.35 6.93
C GLY A 3 17.12 -25.78 7.68
N ALA A 4 17.21 -26.76 8.59
CA ALA A 4 16.04 -27.36 9.25
C ALA A 4 15.59 -26.62 10.53
N ASP A 5 16.47 -25.86 11.18
CA ASP A 5 16.17 -25.21 12.47
C ASP A 5 15.35 -23.91 12.34
N LYS A 6 15.25 -23.32 11.15
CA LYS A 6 14.45 -22.09 10.92
C LYS A 6 12.98 -22.37 10.64
N GLU A 7 12.69 -23.54 10.07
CA GLU A 7 11.34 -23.94 9.70
C GLU A 7 10.54 -24.40 10.93
N THR A 8 11.23 -25.03 11.89
CA THR A 8 10.72 -25.37 13.23
C THR A 8 10.45 -24.14 14.11
N ASP A 9 11.32 -23.13 14.10
CA ASP A 9 11.12 -21.86 14.85
C ASP A 9 9.91 -21.06 14.31
N LEU A 10 9.68 -21.09 12.98
CA LEU A 10 8.48 -20.46 12.40
C LEU A 10 7.19 -21.21 12.73
N THR A 11 7.22 -22.55 12.72
CA THR A 11 6.05 -23.36 13.09
C THR A 11 5.73 -23.23 14.57
N GLU A 12 6.72 -23.18 15.46
CA GLU A 12 6.51 -22.88 16.89
C GLU A 12 5.95 -21.47 17.12
N ARG A 13 6.42 -20.46 16.37
CA ARG A 13 5.87 -19.10 16.45
C ARG A 13 4.44 -19.01 15.94
N ILE A 14 4.10 -19.76 14.89
CA ILE A 14 2.73 -19.84 14.37
C ILE A 14 1.84 -20.62 15.34
N GLU A 15 2.32 -21.70 15.96
CA GLU A 15 1.58 -22.44 16.97
C GLU A 15 1.38 -21.66 18.26
N ALA A 16 2.37 -20.87 18.70
CA ALA A 16 2.26 -19.94 19.81
C ALA A 16 1.25 -18.82 19.51
N PHE A 17 1.27 -18.28 18.29
CA PHE A 17 0.30 -17.30 17.81
C PHE A 17 -1.13 -17.87 17.74
N LEU A 18 -1.28 -19.13 17.31
CA LEU A 18 -2.54 -19.86 17.29
C LEU A 18 -3.02 -20.26 18.70
N ALA A 19 -2.10 -20.49 19.64
CA ALA A 19 -2.41 -20.78 21.05
C ALA A 19 -2.90 -19.53 21.78
N ASP A 20 -2.32 -18.36 21.49
CA ASP A 20 -2.83 -17.06 21.94
C ASP A 20 -4.18 -16.72 21.31
N LEU A 21 -4.44 -17.19 20.09
CA LEU A 21 -5.74 -17.12 19.42
C LEU A 21 -6.83 -17.95 20.15
N LYS A 22 -6.45 -19.08 20.76
CA LYS A 22 -7.35 -19.96 21.52
C LYS A 22 -7.53 -19.54 22.98
N ARG A 23 -6.57 -18.82 23.58
CA ARG A 23 -6.70 -18.22 24.92
C ARG A 23 -7.53 -16.94 24.85
N GLY A 24 -8.78 -17.08 24.45
CA GLY A 24 -9.83 -16.09 24.67
C GLY A 24 -10.13 -15.96 26.17
N GLY A 25 -9.28 -15.24 26.89
CA GLY A 25 -9.50 -14.81 28.27
C GLY A 25 -9.99 -13.37 28.32
N SER A 26 -11.30 -13.20 28.56
CA SER A 26 -11.99 -12.01 29.05
C SER A 26 -11.42 -10.63 28.69
N GLY A 27 -11.99 -9.97 27.67
CA GLY A 27 -12.10 -8.50 27.68
C GLY A 27 -11.89 -7.72 26.39
N THR A 28 -11.38 -8.31 25.30
CA THR A 28 -11.11 -7.55 24.06
C THR A 28 -11.44 -8.39 22.84
N GLY A 29 -12.11 -7.79 21.84
CA GLY A 29 -12.64 -8.44 20.63
C GLY A 29 -11.61 -9.20 19.76
N PRO A 30 -12.05 -9.73 18.59
CA PRO A 30 -11.23 -10.61 17.76
C PRO A 30 -9.87 -9.98 17.43
N LEU A 31 -8.80 -10.79 17.36
CA LEU A 31 -7.40 -10.37 17.13
C LEU A 31 -7.23 -9.34 16.00
N ARG A 32 -8.08 -9.44 14.98
CA ARG A 32 -8.19 -8.47 13.87
C ARG A 32 -8.40 -7.02 14.34
N GLY A 33 -9.28 -6.80 15.32
CA GLY A 33 -9.54 -5.48 15.90
C GLY A 33 -8.41 -5.00 16.80
N ARG A 34 -7.69 -5.92 17.47
CA ARG A 34 -6.56 -5.57 18.36
C ARG A 34 -5.34 -5.06 17.59
N MET A 35 -5.01 -5.68 16.45
CA MET A 35 -3.86 -5.25 15.64
C MET A 35 -4.11 -3.92 14.94
N THR A 36 -5.32 -3.72 14.42
CA THR A 36 -5.70 -2.43 13.81
C THR A 36 -5.84 -1.32 14.86
N ALA A 37 -6.34 -1.62 16.07
CA ALA A 37 -6.41 -0.66 17.16
C ALA A 37 -5.05 -0.34 17.79
N ALA A 38 -4.08 -1.25 17.72
CA ALA A 38 -2.74 -1.02 18.29
C ALA A 38 -1.98 0.09 17.55
N GLN A 39 -2.13 0.18 16.22
CA GLN A 39 -1.57 1.26 15.44
C GLN A 39 -2.45 1.58 14.22
N PRO A 40 -3.44 2.48 14.35
CA PRO A 40 -4.36 2.84 13.26
C PRO A 40 -3.64 3.49 12.07
N SER A 41 -2.45 4.05 12.30
CA SER A 41 -1.61 4.59 11.24
C SER A 41 -1.04 3.51 10.31
N GLU A 42 -0.98 2.25 10.71
CA GLU A 42 -0.41 1.18 9.88
C GLU A 42 -1.51 0.32 9.24
N THR A 43 -1.97 0.75 8.06
CA THR A 43 -3.05 0.08 7.33
C THR A 43 -2.61 -1.23 6.69
N THR A 44 -1.32 -1.42 6.45
CA THR A 44 -0.78 -2.60 5.75
C THR A 44 -1.14 -3.89 6.45
N VAL A 45 -1.01 -3.96 7.78
CA VAL A 45 -1.35 -5.16 8.55
C VAL A 45 -2.84 -5.48 8.45
N GLY A 46 -3.70 -4.46 8.61
CA GLY A 46 -5.14 -4.64 8.45
C GLY A 46 -5.53 -5.08 7.03
N ASN A 47 -4.88 -4.52 6.02
CA ASN A 47 -5.07 -4.90 4.61
C ASN A 47 -4.67 -6.36 4.36
N MET A 48 -3.53 -6.80 4.91
CA MET A 48 -3.08 -8.19 4.81
C MET A 48 -4.07 -9.15 5.46
N VAL A 49 -4.60 -8.82 6.64
CA VAL A 49 -5.65 -9.63 7.30
C VAL A 49 -6.90 -9.73 6.42
N ARG A 50 -7.35 -8.62 5.82
CA ARG A 50 -8.52 -8.64 4.91
C ARG A 50 -8.26 -9.48 3.65
N ARG A 51 -7.06 -9.44 3.09
CA ARG A 51 -6.65 -10.31 1.96
C ARG A 51 -6.72 -11.79 2.34
N VAL A 52 -6.20 -12.16 3.51
CA VAL A 52 -6.25 -13.54 3.99
C VAL A 52 -7.70 -13.99 4.24
N LEU A 53 -8.56 -13.12 4.81
CA LEU A 53 -9.98 -13.41 4.98
C LEU A 53 -10.69 -13.67 3.65
N LYS A 54 -10.38 -12.86 2.63
CA LYS A 54 -10.91 -13.06 1.28
C LYS A 54 -10.48 -14.40 0.69
N ILE A 55 -9.20 -14.74 0.77
CA ILE A 55 -8.67 -16.04 0.31
C ILE A 55 -9.38 -17.21 1.01
N ILE A 56 -9.61 -17.11 2.33
CA ILE A 56 -10.35 -18.14 3.07
C ILE A 56 -11.79 -18.26 2.55
N ARG A 57 -12.46 -17.14 2.24
CA ARG A 57 -13.82 -17.15 1.70
C ARG A 57 -13.87 -17.76 0.30
N GLU A 58 -12.92 -17.41 -0.57
CA GLU A 58 -12.82 -17.96 -1.93
C GLU A 58 -12.54 -19.46 -1.92
N GLU A 59 -11.58 -19.93 -1.11
CA GLU A 59 -11.30 -21.36 -0.98
C GLU A 59 -12.45 -22.14 -0.34
N TYR A 60 -13.19 -21.51 0.57
CA TYR A 60 -14.42 -22.08 1.13
C TYR A 60 -15.53 -22.21 0.07
N ALA A 61 -15.73 -21.18 -0.74
CA ALA A 61 -16.72 -21.17 -1.83
C ALA A 61 -16.39 -22.22 -2.90
N ARG A 62 -15.11 -22.34 -3.29
CA ARG A 62 -14.59 -23.38 -4.19
C ARG A 62 -14.83 -24.79 -3.64
N SER A 63 -14.55 -25.00 -2.35
CA SER A 63 -14.79 -26.29 -1.68
C SER A 63 -16.27 -26.67 -1.61
N ARG A 64 -17.16 -25.67 -1.58
CA ARG A 64 -18.63 -25.86 -1.59
C ARG A 64 -19.19 -26.08 -3.01
N GLY A 65 -18.39 -25.87 -4.07
CA GLY A 65 -18.82 -25.99 -5.46
C GLY A 65 -19.69 -24.85 -5.96
N SER A 66 -19.63 -23.67 -5.32
CA SER A 66 -20.34 -22.48 -5.78
C SER A 66 -19.48 -21.75 -6.83
N SER A 67 -19.95 -21.69 -8.09
CA SER A 67 -19.23 -21.02 -9.17
C SER A 67 -19.14 -19.50 -8.94
N GLU A 68 -17.93 -18.97 -9.12
CA GLU A 68 -17.49 -17.57 -8.90
C GLU A 68 -18.30 -16.53 -9.71
N GLU A 69 -19.07 -16.93 -10.73
CA GLU A 69 -19.83 -16.02 -11.60
C GLU A 69 -21.06 -15.37 -10.93
N THR A 70 -21.52 -15.91 -9.79
CA THR A 70 -22.79 -15.48 -9.18
C THR A 70 -22.66 -14.19 -8.36
N GLU A 71 -21.49 -13.88 -7.78
CA GLU A 71 -21.39 -12.76 -6.82
C GLU A 71 -21.20 -11.38 -7.48
N GLN A 72 -20.60 -11.28 -8.66
CA GLN A 72 -20.32 -9.98 -9.30
C GLN A 72 -21.53 -9.36 -10.00
N GLN A 73 -22.53 -10.15 -10.39
CA GLN A 73 -23.75 -9.67 -11.06
C GLN A 73 -24.88 -9.27 -10.09
N GLU A 74 -24.64 -9.38 -8.77
CA GLU A 74 -25.72 -9.40 -7.80
C GLU A 74 -26.16 -8.04 -7.26
N SER A 75 -25.42 -6.94 -7.41
CA SER A 75 -25.77 -5.71 -6.67
C SER A 75 -27.19 -5.16 -6.96
N LEU A 76 -27.60 -5.16 -8.23
CA LEU A 76 -28.96 -4.79 -8.64
C LEU A 76 -29.90 -6.00 -8.72
N HIS A 77 -29.38 -7.18 -9.05
CA HIS A 77 -30.17 -8.40 -9.21
C HIS A 77 -30.60 -8.99 -7.86
N LYS A 78 -29.78 -8.93 -6.79
CA LYS A 78 -30.16 -9.30 -5.40
C LYS A 78 -31.26 -8.40 -4.86
N LEU A 79 -31.28 -7.13 -5.23
CA LEU A 79 -32.31 -6.18 -4.82
C LEU A 79 -33.68 -6.52 -5.47
N LEU A 80 -33.66 -7.07 -6.68
CA LEU A 80 -34.86 -7.59 -7.37
C LEU A 80 -35.23 -9.02 -6.95
N THR A 81 -34.28 -9.80 -6.46
CA THR A 81 -34.43 -11.22 -6.11
C THR A 81 -34.48 -11.44 -4.59
N SER A 82 -34.73 -10.40 -3.78
CA SER A 82 -34.69 -10.46 -2.31
C SER A 82 -35.87 -11.26 -1.73
N GLY A 83 -35.77 -12.59 -1.84
CA GLY A 83 -36.54 -13.59 -1.12
C GLY A 83 -35.66 -14.64 -0.43
N GLY A 84 -34.33 -14.52 -0.53
CA GLY A 84 -33.41 -15.44 0.13
C GLY A 84 -32.20 -14.69 0.68
N LEU A 85 -32.26 -14.28 1.94
CA LEU A 85 -31.05 -14.02 2.71
C LEU A 85 -30.35 -15.38 2.84
N SER A 86 -29.35 -15.63 2.01
CA SER A 86 -28.41 -16.72 2.24
C SER A 86 -27.56 -16.34 3.46
N GLU A 87 -28.08 -16.62 4.66
CA GLU A 87 -27.24 -16.79 5.83
C GLU A 87 -26.23 -17.90 5.48
N GLU A 88 -25.01 -17.49 5.17
CA GLU A 88 -23.92 -18.40 4.86
C GLU A 88 -23.65 -19.26 6.10
N ASN A 89 -24.13 -20.49 6.05
CA ASN A 89 -23.86 -21.50 7.07
C ASN A 89 -22.38 -21.91 7.01
N PHE A 90 -21.47 -21.15 7.63
CA PHE A 90 -20.04 -21.46 7.82
C PHE A 90 -19.76 -22.66 8.74
N ARG A 91 -20.69 -23.63 8.82
CA ARG A 91 -20.64 -24.75 9.77
C ARG A 91 -20.12 -26.05 9.18
N GLN A 92 -19.96 -26.14 7.86
CA GLN A 92 -19.44 -27.35 7.21
C GLN A 92 -17.91 -27.35 7.24
N HIS A 93 -17.34 -28.36 7.87
CA HIS A 93 -15.89 -28.52 7.97
C HIS A 93 -15.36 -29.34 6.80
N PHE A 94 -14.51 -28.71 5.98
CA PHE A 94 -13.77 -29.40 4.93
C PHE A 94 -12.34 -29.65 5.42
N ALA A 95 -11.93 -30.92 5.50
CA ALA A 95 -10.57 -31.31 5.86
C ALA A 95 -9.47 -30.73 4.94
N PRO A 96 -9.65 -30.62 3.60
CA PRO A 96 -8.60 -30.05 2.73
C PRO A 96 -8.49 -28.52 2.78
N LEU A 97 -9.48 -27.81 3.33
CA LEU A 97 -9.50 -26.34 3.31
C LEU A 97 -8.26 -25.72 3.95
N LYS A 98 -7.79 -26.30 5.07
CA LYS A 98 -6.60 -25.80 5.76
C LYS A 98 -5.35 -25.90 4.88
N ALA A 99 -5.20 -26.99 4.11
CA ALA A 99 -4.04 -27.18 3.24
C ALA A 99 -4.06 -26.17 2.09
N ASN A 100 -5.21 -26.00 1.42
CA ASN A 100 -5.37 -25.03 0.33
C ASN A 100 -5.12 -23.59 0.79
N VAL A 101 -5.65 -23.21 1.96
CA VAL A 101 -5.42 -21.86 2.52
C VAL A 101 -3.94 -21.62 2.82
N ILE A 102 -3.21 -22.62 3.33
CA ILE A 102 -1.78 -22.49 3.57
C ILE A 102 -1.01 -22.32 2.25
N GLU A 103 -1.38 -23.09 1.21
CA GLU A 103 -0.78 -22.96 -0.12
C GLU A 103 -1.03 -21.57 -0.72
N ALA A 104 -2.26 -21.07 -0.68
CA ALA A 104 -2.62 -19.74 -1.16
C ALA A 104 -1.92 -18.60 -0.38
N ILE A 105 -1.72 -18.77 0.93
CA ILE A 105 -0.93 -17.81 1.73
C ILE A 105 0.54 -17.81 1.32
N ASN A 106 1.12 -18.98 1.02
CA ASN A 106 2.50 -19.08 0.54
C ASN A 106 2.68 -18.48 -0.86
N GLU A 107 1.70 -18.65 -1.75
CA GLU A 107 1.68 -17.98 -3.04
C GLU A 107 1.64 -16.45 -2.88
N LEU A 108 0.75 -15.95 -2.02
CA LEU A 108 0.68 -14.51 -1.69
C LEU A 108 2.00 -14.00 -1.11
N LEU A 109 2.66 -14.76 -0.24
CA LEU A 109 3.95 -14.37 0.32
C LEU A 109 5.02 -14.23 -0.78
N THR A 110 5.06 -15.18 -1.72
CA THR A 110 5.98 -15.17 -2.85
C THR A 110 5.71 -13.97 -3.77
N GLU A 111 4.45 -13.63 -4.01
CA GLU A 111 4.05 -12.43 -4.78
C GLU A 111 4.55 -11.13 -4.10
N LEU A 112 4.43 -11.05 -2.78
CA LEU A 112 4.84 -9.87 -2.01
C LEU A 112 6.36 -9.65 -2.04
N GLU A 113 7.14 -10.73 -1.96
CA GLU A 113 8.60 -10.66 -2.04
C GLU A 113 9.06 -10.14 -3.41
N GLY A 114 8.43 -10.60 -4.50
CA GLY A 114 8.77 -10.18 -5.88
C GLY A 114 8.24 -8.80 -6.29
N THR A 115 7.42 -8.15 -5.47
CA THR A 115 6.71 -6.91 -5.85
C THR A 115 7.64 -5.74 -6.18
N THR A 116 8.75 -5.59 -5.44
CA THR A 116 9.68 -4.47 -5.67
C THR A 116 10.42 -4.62 -7.00
N ASP A 117 10.81 -5.85 -7.34
CA ASP A 117 11.52 -6.15 -8.58
C ASP A 117 10.61 -5.99 -9.79
N ASN A 118 9.36 -6.45 -9.69
CA ASN A 118 8.34 -6.26 -10.72
C ASN A 118 8.10 -4.78 -11.04
N ILE A 119 7.99 -3.94 -10.00
CA ILE A 119 7.87 -2.49 -10.17
C ILE A 119 9.14 -1.91 -10.80
N ALA A 120 10.32 -2.34 -10.36
CA ALA A 120 11.59 -1.85 -10.88
C ALA A 120 11.77 -2.16 -12.38
N MET A 121 11.35 -3.33 -12.86
CA MET A 121 11.41 -3.69 -14.28
C MET A 121 10.59 -2.75 -15.18
N GLN A 122 9.48 -2.21 -14.68
CA GLN A 122 8.62 -1.26 -15.41
C GLN A 122 9.26 0.13 -15.55
N ALA A 123 10.36 0.41 -14.84
CA ALA A 123 10.98 1.73 -14.83
C ALA A 123 11.50 2.20 -16.20
N LEU A 124 11.93 1.26 -17.04
CA LEU A 124 12.47 1.56 -18.37
C LEU A 124 11.41 2.10 -19.35
N GLU A 125 10.14 1.83 -19.12
CA GLU A 125 9.04 2.33 -19.96
C GLU A 125 8.69 3.78 -19.61
N HIS A 126 8.90 4.19 -18.35
CA HIS A 126 8.47 5.49 -17.85
C HIS A 126 9.58 6.55 -17.83
N ILE A 127 10.83 6.17 -17.60
CA ILE A 127 11.96 7.11 -17.40
C ILE A 127 12.81 7.18 -18.66
N HIS A 128 12.88 8.32 -19.33
CA HIS A 128 13.76 8.51 -20.51
C HIS A 128 15.08 9.23 -20.16
N SER A 129 16.03 9.19 -21.09
CA SER A 129 17.31 9.88 -20.93
C SER A 129 17.13 11.40 -20.90
N ASN A 130 17.96 12.09 -20.11
CA ASN A 130 17.96 13.55 -19.92
C ASN A 130 16.65 14.12 -19.35
N GLU A 131 15.84 13.30 -18.69
CA GLU A 131 14.68 13.79 -17.94
C GLU A 131 15.08 14.30 -16.55
N VAL A 132 14.33 15.28 -16.05
CA VAL A 132 14.41 15.74 -14.66
C VAL A 132 13.23 15.17 -13.89
N ILE A 133 13.54 14.27 -12.95
CA ILE A 133 12.55 13.61 -12.10
C ILE A 133 12.57 14.24 -10.72
N MET A 134 11.41 14.47 -10.13
CA MET A 134 11.30 14.91 -8.74
C MET A 134 10.70 13.81 -7.86
N THR A 135 11.27 13.62 -6.68
CA THR A 135 10.80 12.67 -5.65
C THR A 135 10.79 13.35 -4.28
N VAL A 136 10.02 12.80 -3.34
CA VAL A 136 9.83 13.34 -1.99
C VAL A 136 10.17 12.29 -0.94
N GLY A 137 10.93 12.70 0.07
CA GLY A 137 11.26 11.86 1.22
C GLY A 137 12.04 10.61 0.82
N ARG A 138 11.77 9.50 1.50
CA ARG A 138 12.43 8.21 1.27
C ARG A 138 11.43 7.12 0.97
N SER A 139 11.59 6.46 -0.17
CA SER A 139 10.83 5.25 -0.52
C SER A 139 11.75 4.22 -1.15
N ARG A 140 11.82 3.02 -0.55
CA ARG A 140 12.63 1.91 -1.07
C ARG A 140 12.18 1.47 -2.47
N THR A 141 10.87 1.47 -2.72
CA THR A 141 10.30 1.11 -4.02
C THR A 141 10.71 2.11 -5.10
N VAL A 142 10.64 3.42 -4.81
CA VAL A 142 11.06 4.46 -5.76
C VAL A 142 12.58 4.44 -5.95
N GLU A 143 13.35 4.23 -4.88
CA GLU A 143 14.80 4.10 -4.97
C GLU A 143 15.21 2.92 -5.87
N ALA A 144 14.59 1.74 -5.71
CA ALA A 144 14.82 0.58 -6.56
C ALA A 144 14.43 0.86 -8.03
N PHE A 145 13.27 1.49 -8.23
CA PHE A 145 12.77 1.90 -9.55
C PHE A 145 13.74 2.82 -10.29
N LEU A 146 14.25 3.86 -9.61
CA LEU A 146 15.22 4.79 -10.19
C LEU A 146 16.58 4.12 -10.44
N LYS A 147 17.04 3.26 -9.52
CA LYS A 147 18.32 2.53 -9.69
C LYS A 147 18.28 1.59 -10.90
N ASP A 148 17.16 0.93 -11.15
CA ASP A 148 17.06 0.02 -12.30
C ASP A 148 17.06 0.78 -13.63
N ALA A 149 16.30 1.89 -13.71
CA ALA A 149 16.33 2.77 -14.88
C ALA A 149 17.74 3.36 -15.15
N ALA A 150 18.48 3.68 -14.09
CA ALA A 150 19.81 4.28 -14.19
C ALA A 150 20.86 3.36 -14.79
N ARG A 151 20.65 2.03 -14.80
CA ARG A 151 21.57 1.08 -15.44
C ARG A 151 21.68 1.29 -16.94
N LYS A 152 20.60 1.76 -17.58
CA LYS A 152 20.50 1.92 -19.05
C LYS A 152 20.42 3.38 -19.49
N ARG A 153 19.91 4.27 -18.64
CA ARG A 153 19.62 5.68 -19.00
C ARG A 153 20.25 6.63 -17.99
N LYS A 154 20.69 7.80 -18.47
CA LYS A 154 21.19 8.90 -17.64
C LYS A 154 20.11 9.96 -17.50
N PHE A 155 19.80 10.37 -16.28
CA PHE A 155 18.78 11.36 -15.96
C PHE A 155 19.14 12.05 -14.64
N HIS A 156 18.45 13.16 -14.36
CA HIS A 156 18.65 13.95 -13.15
C HIS A 156 17.50 13.72 -12.18
N VAL A 157 17.80 13.58 -10.89
CA VAL A 157 16.79 13.41 -9.84
C VAL A 157 16.89 14.52 -8.81
N ILE A 158 15.77 15.16 -8.56
CA ILE A 158 15.61 16.19 -7.53
C ILE A 158 14.85 15.55 -6.36
N VAL A 159 15.49 15.51 -5.19
CA VAL A 159 14.96 14.90 -3.98
C VAL A 159 14.58 16.01 -3.00
N ALA A 160 13.29 16.13 -2.69
CA ALA A 160 12.83 16.96 -1.58
C ALA A 160 13.09 16.23 -0.25
N GLU A 161 13.70 16.94 0.71
CA GLU A 161 14.22 16.33 1.94
C GLU A 161 13.15 15.85 2.93
N CYS A 162 11.92 16.39 2.86
CA CYS A 162 10.82 16.03 3.76
C CYS A 162 11.14 16.42 5.22
N ALA A 163 11.21 17.72 5.49
CA ALA A 163 11.31 18.27 6.84
C ALA A 163 10.05 17.87 7.64
N PRO A 164 10.17 17.41 8.91
CA PRO A 164 11.27 17.70 9.84
C PRO A 164 12.35 16.61 9.97
N PHE A 165 12.14 15.40 9.45
CA PHE A 165 13.05 14.27 9.67
C PHE A 165 14.16 14.14 8.62
N CYS A 166 14.11 14.95 7.55
CA CYS A 166 15.10 15.01 6.46
C CYS A 166 15.47 13.63 5.88
N GLN A 167 14.51 12.70 5.82
CA GLN A 167 14.75 11.33 5.37
C GLN A 167 15.19 11.25 3.89
N GLY A 168 14.89 12.28 3.10
CA GLY A 168 15.32 12.36 1.69
C GLY A 168 16.84 12.40 1.50
N HIS A 169 17.62 12.81 2.52
CA HIS A 169 19.09 12.83 2.43
C HIS A 169 19.68 11.43 2.29
N GLU A 170 19.09 10.45 2.96
CA GLU A 170 19.53 9.05 2.85
C GLU A 170 19.21 8.48 1.47
N MET A 171 18.03 8.80 0.91
CA MET A 171 17.65 8.41 -0.45
C MET A 171 18.58 9.05 -1.50
N ALA A 172 18.87 10.34 -1.37
CA ALA A 172 19.78 11.04 -2.26
C ALA A 172 21.20 10.44 -2.21
N THR A 173 21.69 10.09 -1.02
CA THR A 173 22.97 9.40 -0.85
C THR A 173 22.96 8.02 -1.51
N GLY A 174 21.87 7.27 -1.38
CA GLY A 174 21.70 5.95 -2.00
C GLY A 174 21.67 6.00 -3.53
N LEU A 175 21.06 7.03 -4.10
CA LEU A 175 21.00 7.28 -5.55
C LEU A 175 22.34 7.82 -6.10
N SER A 176 23.01 8.72 -5.37
CA SER A 176 24.33 9.24 -5.74
C SER A 176 25.37 8.11 -5.80
N LYS A 177 25.35 7.17 -4.84
CA LYS A 177 26.19 5.96 -4.87
C LYS A 177 25.94 5.07 -6.09
N ALA A 178 24.73 5.11 -6.65
CA ALA A 178 24.38 4.39 -7.87
C ALA A 178 24.77 5.13 -9.16
N GLY A 179 25.42 6.30 -9.06
CA GLY A 179 25.87 7.09 -10.21
C GLY A 179 24.79 7.97 -10.84
N ILE A 180 23.68 8.23 -10.13
CA ILE A 180 22.62 9.12 -10.58
C ILE A 180 22.92 10.54 -10.15
N GLU A 181 22.79 11.49 -11.07
CA GLU A 181 22.95 12.91 -10.78
C GLU A 181 21.77 13.37 -9.91
N THR A 182 22.04 13.58 -8.63
CA THR A 182 21.03 13.86 -7.60
C THR A 182 21.24 15.25 -7.02
N THR A 183 20.14 15.99 -6.85
CA THR A 183 20.12 17.29 -6.18
C THR A 183 19.13 17.22 -5.03
N VAL A 184 19.57 17.61 -3.84
CA VAL A 184 18.68 17.73 -2.67
C VAL A 184 18.16 19.15 -2.61
N ILE A 185 16.85 19.30 -2.37
CA ILE A 185 16.20 20.59 -2.18
C ILE A 185 15.42 20.61 -0.86
N ALA A 186 15.29 21.81 -0.29
CA ALA A 186 14.38 22.06 0.81
C ALA A 186 12.93 22.06 0.32
N ASP A 187 11.99 21.69 1.19
CA ASP A 187 10.58 21.58 0.81
C ASP A 187 9.96 22.93 0.37
N ALA A 188 10.53 24.05 0.86
CA ALA A 188 10.12 25.39 0.43
C ALA A 188 10.49 25.72 -1.03
N ALA A 189 11.51 25.04 -1.59
CA ALA A 189 11.98 25.28 -2.96
C ALA A 189 11.22 24.44 -4.01
N ILE A 190 10.29 23.57 -3.59
CA ILE A 190 9.55 22.66 -4.47
C ILE A 190 8.87 23.42 -5.61
N PHE A 191 8.12 24.47 -5.27
CA PHE A 191 7.39 25.25 -6.27
C PHE A 191 8.32 26.00 -7.24
N ALA A 192 9.45 26.51 -6.75
CA ALA A 192 10.41 27.24 -7.58
C ALA A 192 11.13 26.34 -8.60
N VAL A 193 11.38 25.09 -8.22
CA VAL A 193 12.11 24.12 -9.06
C VAL A 193 11.16 23.34 -9.98
N MET A 194 9.86 23.28 -9.66
CA MET A 194 8.85 22.50 -10.40
C MET A 194 8.77 22.86 -11.89
N SER A 195 9.07 24.11 -12.28
CA SER A 195 9.02 24.54 -13.69
C SER A 195 10.03 23.81 -14.60
N ARG A 196 11.05 23.16 -14.02
CA ARG A 196 12.09 22.42 -14.75
C ARG A 196 11.89 20.90 -14.67
N VAL A 197 10.94 20.44 -13.88
CA VAL A 197 10.69 19.01 -13.64
C VAL A 197 9.82 18.46 -14.76
N ASN A 198 10.19 17.31 -15.31
CA ASN A 198 9.40 16.64 -16.35
C ASN A 198 8.38 15.68 -15.76
N LYS A 199 8.73 14.96 -14.68
CA LYS A 199 7.86 13.98 -14.02
C LYS A 199 8.07 14.01 -12.52
N VAL A 200 6.99 13.80 -11.77
CA VAL A 200 7.03 13.62 -10.33
C VAL A 200 6.80 12.14 -10.04
N ILE A 201 7.74 11.49 -9.36
CA ILE A 201 7.62 10.09 -8.94
C ILE A 201 7.65 10.05 -7.42
N ILE A 202 6.57 9.59 -6.82
CA ILE A 202 6.44 9.51 -5.36
C ILE A 202 6.15 8.09 -4.90
N GLY A 203 6.58 7.81 -3.67
CA GLY A 203 6.09 6.67 -2.91
C GLY A 203 4.84 7.04 -2.12
N THR A 204 4.13 6.03 -1.63
CA THR A 204 3.00 6.23 -0.72
C THR A 204 3.07 5.27 0.46
N GLN A 205 2.44 5.62 1.56
CA GLN A 205 2.23 4.72 2.69
C GLN A 205 0.98 3.88 2.47
N THR A 206 -0.11 4.50 2.02
CA THR A 206 -1.40 3.84 1.81
C THR A 206 -2.15 4.47 0.64
N VAL A 207 -2.81 3.66 -0.18
CA VAL A 207 -3.78 4.12 -1.18
C VAL A 207 -5.18 3.84 -0.65
N LEU A 208 -6.04 4.85 -0.62
CA LEU A 208 -7.40 4.78 -0.08
C LEU A 208 -8.42 4.38 -1.15
N ALA A 209 -9.66 4.10 -0.72
CA ALA A 209 -10.70 3.58 -1.60
C ALA A 209 -11.19 4.52 -2.69
N ASN A 210 -11.06 5.81 -2.46
CA ASN A 210 -11.35 6.81 -3.48
C ASN A 210 -10.20 7.00 -4.49
N GLY A 211 -9.12 6.21 -4.38
CA GLY A 211 -7.89 6.39 -5.16
C GLY A 211 -7.00 7.53 -4.66
N GLY A 212 -7.36 8.19 -3.55
CA GLY A 212 -6.48 9.13 -2.88
C GLY A 212 -5.33 8.40 -2.19
N LEU A 213 -4.30 9.15 -1.82
CA LEU A 213 -3.12 8.57 -1.18
C LEU A 213 -2.82 9.25 0.15
N ARG A 214 -2.31 8.46 1.08
CA ARG A 214 -1.71 8.92 2.32
C ARG A 214 -0.20 8.70 2.21
N ALA A 215 0.54 9.78 2.07
CA ALA A 215 1.99 9.75 1.88
C ALA A 215 2.69 10.59 2.96
N VAL A 216 4.02 10.65 2.88
CA VAL A 216 4.82 11.49 3.78
C VAL A 216 4.42 12.95 3.67
N ASN A 217 4.60 13.70 4.74
CA ASN A 217 4.25 15.11 4.80
C ASN A 217 4.89 15.94 3.66
N GLY A 218 4.15 16.94 3.16
CA GLY A 218 4.60 17.76 2.04
C GLY A 218 4.37 17.11 0.66
N THR A 219 3.88 15.86 0.60
CA THR A 219 3.52 15.26 -0.69
C THR A 219 2.32 15.96 -1.33
N HIS A 220 1.38 16.51 -0.55
CA HIS A 220 0.26 17.28 -1.10
C HIS A 220 0.71 18.55 -1.80
N THR A 221 1.64 19.29 -1.22
CA THR A 221 2.16 20.53 -1.82
C THR A 221 2.90 20.23 -3.13
N VAL A 222 3.62 19.11 -3.18
CA VAL A 222 4.27 18.61 -4.41
C VAL A 222 3.23 18.28 -5.47
N ALA A 223 2.16 17.57 -5.10
CA ALA A 223 1.09 17.20 -6.01
C ALA A 223 0.33 18.42 -6.55
N LEU A 224 0.08 19.42 -5.71
CA LEU A 224 -0.55 20.68 -6.10
C LEU A 224 0.36 21.49 -7.04
N ALA A 225 1.65 21.59 -6.72
CA ALA A 225 2.63 22.24 -7.57
C ALA A 225 2.76 21.52 -8.93
N ALA A 226 2.78 20.20 -8.92
CA ALA A 226 2.82 19.38 -10.13
C ALA A 226 1.60 19.64 -11.02
N LYS A 227 0.41 19.65 -10.42
CA LYS A 227 -0.84 19.97 -11.12
C LYS A 227 -0.82 21.37 -11.72
N HIS A 228 -0.35 22.38 -10.97
CA HIS A 228 -0.23 23.75 -11.45
C HIS A 228 0.70 23.86 -12.66
N HIS A 229 1.81 23.11 -12.67
CA HIS A 229 2.76 23.06 -13.79
C HIS A 229 2.42 21.99 -14.86
N SER A 230 1.27 21.32 -14.74
CA SER A 230 0.85 20.23 -15.63
C SER A 230 1.89 19.11 -15.77
N THR A 231 2.67 18.84 -14.72
CA THR A 231 3.61 17.73 -14.68
C THR A 231 2.90 16.47 -14.21
N PRO A 232 3.10 15.32 -14.89
CA PRO A 232 2.45 14.08 -14.51
C PRO A 232 3.02 13.56 -13.17
N LEU A 233 2.11 13.18 -12.29
CA LEU A 233 2.42 12.59 -10.99
C LEU A 233 2.21 11.08 -11.04
N ILE A 234 3.31 10.35 -10.85
CA ILE A 234 3.41 8.90 -10.88
C ILE A 234 3.62 8.39 -9.46
N VAL A 235 2.81 7.43 -9.04
CA VAL A 235 2.87 6.87 -7.69
C VAL A 235 3.32 5.42 -7.78
N CYS A 236 4.51 5.10 -7.25
CA CYS A 236 4.96 3.73 -7.13
C CYS A 236 4.38 3.13 -5.85
N ALA A 237 3.32 2.33 -5.98
CA ALA A 237 2.58 1.75 -4.88
C ALA A 237 2.40 0.24 -5.10
N PRO A 238 3.02 -0.62 -4.26
CA PRO A 238 2.71 -2.04 -4.28
C PRO A 238 1.26 -2.32 -3.85
N MET A 239 0.68 -3.41 -4.35
CA MET A 239 -0.76 -3.68 -4.16
C MET A 239 -1.19 -3.87 -2.70
N PHE A 240 -0.30 -4.37 -1.83
CA PHE A 240 -0.60 -4.54 -0.41
C PHE A 240 -0.82 -3.23 0.36
N LYS A 241 -0.44 -2.08 -0.22
CA LYS A 241 -0.70 -0.75 0.34
C LYS A 241 -2.09 -0.20 0.00
N LEU A 242 -2.86 -0.85 -0.87
CA LEU A 242 -4.25 -0.47 -1.11
C LEU A 242 -5.10 -0.83 0.10
N SER A 243 -5.85 0.12 0.63
CA SER A 243 -6.77 -0.06 1.76
C SER A 243 -8.19 0.32 1.37
N PRO A 244 -9.21 -0.50 1.70
CA PRO A 244 -10.62 -0.19 1.42
C PRO A 244 -11.20 0.92 2.33
N GLN A 245 -10.37 1.56 3.16
CA GLN A 245 -10.79 2.66 4.02
C GLN A 245 -11.06 3.94 3.21
N PHE A 246 -12.11 4.66 3.61
CA PHE A 246 -12.43 5.97 3.04
C PHE A 246 -11.78 7.09 3.86
N PRO A 247 -11.48 8.26 3.26
CA PRO A 247 -10.76 9.35 3.94
C PRO A 247 -11.54 10.08 5.04
N ASN A 248 -12.73 9.62 5.43
CA ASN A 248 -13.68 10.39 6.24
C ASN A 248 -13.35 10.42 7.74
N GLU A 249 -12.22 9.85 8.17
CA GLU A 249 -11.79 9.87 9.56
C GLU A 249 -10.69 10.93 9.73
N GLU A 250 -11.14 12.18 9.86
CA GLU A 250 -10.40 13.21 10.60
C GLU A 250 -10.23 12.68 12.03
N ASP A 251 -9.01 12.26 12.39
CA ASP A 251 -8.46 12.21 13.75
C ASP A 251 -7.60 10.96 13.95
N THR A 252 -6.27 11.11 13.79
CA THR A 252 -5.18 10.42 14.53
C THR A 252 -3.85 10.40 13.76
N PHE A 253 -3.43 11.52 13.17
CA PHE A 253 -2.12 11.59 12.47
C PHE A 253 -1.11 12.57 13.07
N HIS A 254 -1.34 12.99 14.32
CA HIS A 254 -0.48 13.97 14.99
C HIS A 254 0.38 13.27 16.05
N MET A 255 1.69 13.19 15.80
CA MET A 255 2.66 12.92 16.85
C MET A 255 2.95 14.25 17.54
N PHE A 256 2.44 14.43 18.77
CA PHE A 256 2.69 15.62 19.56
C PHE A 256 4.08 15.53 20.19
N VAL A 257 4.99 16.38 19.74
CA VAL A 257 6.22 16.68 20.49
C VAL A 257 6.24 18.19 20.62
N SER A 258 5.78 18.71 21.78
CA SER A 258 5.88 20.13 22.06
C SER A 258 6.26 20.43 23.52
N PRO A 259 6.99 21.54 23.75
CA PRO A 259 7.21 22.12 25.08
C PRO A 259 5.93 22.77 25.63
N HIS A 260 5.84 22.81 26.96
CA HIS A 260 4.64 23.10 27.78
C HIS A 260 3.87 24.41 27.53
N GLU A 261 4.29 25.27 26.61
CA GLU A 261 3.70 26.61 26.38
C GLU A 261 3.16 26.83 24.95
N VAL A 262 3.47 25.94 23.99
CA VAL A 262 3.06 26.12 22.58
C VAL A 262 2.50 24.83 22.01
N ASN A 263 1.34 24.90 21.34
CA ASN A 263 0.80 23.78 20.59
C ASN A 263 1.58 23.60 19.29
N VAL A 264 2.47 22.61 19.24
CA VAL A 264 3.20 22.23 18.03
C VAL A 264 2.52 21.01 17.42
N HIS A 265 2.04 21.18 16.18
CA HIS A 265 1.48 20.10 15.38
C HIS A 265 2.50 19.63 14.35
N CYS A 266 2.89 18.36 14.41
CA CYS A 266 3.78 17.73 13.44
C CYS A 266 3.06 16.55 12.77
N PRO A 267 2.25 16.80 11.72
CA PRO A 267 1.70 15.72 10.93
C PRO A 267 2.82 15.01 10.17
N VAL A 268 2.94 13.70 10.36
CA VAL A 268 3.93 12.86 9.65
C VAL A 268 3.42 12.44 8.28
N PHE A 269 2.10 12.33 8.14
CA PHE A 269 1.44 11.94 6.91
C PHE A 269 0.52 13.05 6.42
N ASP A 270 0.35 13.07 5.11
CA ASP A 270 -0.45 14.04 4.40
C ASP A 270 -1.37 13.31 3.39
N TYR A 271 -2.53 13.90 3.15
CA TYR A 271 -3.54 13.35 2.28
C TYR A 271 -3.50 14.03 0.92
N VAL A 272 -3.35 13.25 -0.14
CA VAL A 272 -3.37 13.74 -1.51
C VAL A 272 -4.62 13.22 -2.22
N PRO A 273 -5.47 14.11 -2.74
CA PRO A 273 -6.69 13.72 -3.41
C PRO A 273 -6.39 13.01 -4.75
N PRO A 274 -7.29 12.12 -5.20
CA PRO A 274 -7.10 11.33 -6.42
C PRO A 274 -6.94 12.16 -7.70
N GLU A 275 -7.50 13.37 -7.74
CA GLU A 275 -7.51 14.27 -8.90
C GLU A 275 -6.14 14.85 -9.29
N LEU A 276 -5.19 14.81 -8.35
CA LEU A 276 -3.80 15.25 -8.56
C LEU A 276 -2.92 14.12 -9.08
N ILE A 277 -3.40 12.88 -9.03
CA ILE A 277 -2.63 11.69 -9.40
C ILE A 277 -2.88 11.37 -10.87
N THR A 278 -1.82 11.09 -11.62
CA THR A 278 -1.92 10.74 -13.04
C THR A 278 -1.89 9.23 -13.24
N LEU A 279 -0.93 8.54 -12.60
CA LEU A 279 -0.70 7.11 -12.82
C LEU A 279 -0.22 6.42 -11.55
N PHE A 280 -0.76 5.23 -11.27
CA PHE A 280 -0.24 4.30 -10.27
C PHE A 280 0.60 3.22 -10.95
N ILE A 281 1.81 3.00 -10.47
CA ILE A 281 2.67 1.88 -10.86
C ILE A 281 2.62 0.84 -9.76
N SER A 282 2.11 -0.34 -10.10
CA SER A 282 1.93 -1.49 -9.23
C SER A 282 2.60 -2.73 -9.81
N ASN A 283 2.66 -3.85 -9.07
CA ASN A 283 3.27 -5.08 -9.57
C ASN A 283 2.58 -5.66 -10.82
N ILE A 284 1.29 -5.42 -11.00
CA ILE A 284 0.53 -5.85 -12.19
C ILE A 284 0.66 -4.89 -13.38
N GLY A 285 1.21 -3.69 -13.18
CA GLY A 285 1.36 -2.67 -14.22
C GLY A 285 0.87 -1.28 -13.81
N GLY A 286 0.75 -0.43 -14.83
CA GLY A 286 0.28 0.95 -14.72
C GLY A 286 -1.25 1.05 -14.70
N ASN A 287 -1.81 1.64 -13.64
CA ASN A 287 -3.25 1.79 -13.43
C ASN A 287 -3.65 3.26 -13.27
N ALA A 288 -4.78 3.65 -13.85
CA ALA A 288 -5.38 4.95 -13.59
C ALA A 288 -6.02 5.00 -12.19
N PRO A 289 -6.15 6.19 -11.56
CA PRO A 289 -6.80 6.32 -10.26
C PRO A 289 -8.24 5.77 -10.22
N SER A 290 -8.99 5.88 -11.33
CA SER A 290 -10.34 5.33 -11.45
C SER A 290 -10.39 3.80 -11.40
N TYR A 291 -9.31 3.12 -11.81
CA TYR A 291 -9.22 1.67 -11.82
C TYR A 291 -8.98 1.09 -10.42
N ILE A 292 -8.56 1.90 -9.46
CA ILE A 292 -8.31 1.48 -8.07
C ILE A 292 -9.55 0.87 -7.43
N TYR A 293 -10.75 1.37 -7.72
CA TYR A 293 -12.00 0.80 -7.21
C TYR A 293 -12.19 -0.66 -7.65
N ARG A 294 -11.85 -0.98 -8.90
CA ARG A 294 -11.93 -2.35 -9.42
C ARG A 294 -10.93 -3.26 -8.74
N LEU A 295 -9.67 -2.80 -8.60
CA LEU A 295 -8.66 -3.55 -7.86
C LEU A 295 -9.08 -3.81 -6.42
N MET A 296 -9.79 -2.89 -5.78
CA MET A 296 -10.29 -3.12 -4.42
C MET A 296 -11.37 -4.18 -4.37
N SER A 297 -12.30 -4.19 -5.32
CA SER A 297 -13.29 -5.27 -5.42
C SER A 297 -12.63 -6.62 -5.70
N GLU A 298 -11.56 -6.63 -6.49
CA GLU A 298 -10.78 -7.84 -6.79
C GLU A 298 -9.91 -8.30 -5.62
N LEU A 299 -9.52 -7.41 -4.69
CA LEU A 299 -8.63 -7.74 -3.57
C LEU A 299 -9.32 -7.89 -2.21
N TYR A 300 -10.47 -7.25 -2.01
CA TYR A 300 -11.17 -7.21 -0.72
C TYR A 300 -12.63 -7.60 -0.90
N HIS A 301 -13.18 -8.23 0.15
CA HIS A 301 -14.60 -8.50 0.23
C HIS A 301 -15.33 -7.28 0.86
N PRO A 302 -16.50 -6.86 0.35
CA PRO A 302 -17.20 -5.66 0.84
C PRO A 302 -17.59 -5.75 2.32
N GLU A 303 -17.84 -6.95 2.85
CA GLU A 303 -18.18 -7.16 4.27
C GLU A 303 -17.00 -6.91 5.20
N ASP A 304 -15.75 -6.98 4.71
CA ASP A 304 -14.53 -6.84 5.51
C ASP A 304 -13.98 -5.40 5.52
N HIS A 305 -14.72 -4.43 4.97
CA HIS A 305 -14.32 -3.03 4.95
C HIS A 305 -14.24 -2.42 6.36
N LYS A 306 -15.16 -2.81 7.26
CA LYS A 306 -15.15 -2.44 8.68
C LYS A 306 -14.58 -3.60 9.49
N LEU A 307 -13.40 -3.41 10.06
CA LEU A 307 -12.73 -4.38 10.94
C LEU A 307 -13.19 -4.24 12.39
#